data_AF-A0A9D8GFP6-F1
#
_entry.id   AF-A0A9D8GFP6-F1
#
_cell.length_a   1.000
_cell.length_b   1.000
_cell.length_c   1.000
_cell.angle_alpha   90.00
_cell.angle_beta   90.00
_cell.angle_gamma   90.00
#
_symmetry.space_group_name_H-M   'P 1'
#
loop_
_entity.id
_entity.type
_entity.pdbx_description
1 polymer ?
#
loop_
_entity_poly.entity_id
_entity_poly.type
_entity_poly.pdbx_seq_one_letter_code
_entity_poly.pdbx_strand_id
1 'polypeptide(L)'
;MITAKGQHEAVERVRTAVMDVVAPVLDVLSRPAQAMNRATGRVSNLIFVYRENERLRDENERLRSWQTTARRLEQENASFRALLRARPEPGVTYVAGRVIGDSGGPWVRTLALNAGAADGVRKGSPVVTGDGLVGRIVETGARASRILLLTDLNSRVPVVVESSRYRAILEGDNTDTLKLSFVIPSDDVRVGDRIVTSGSGGLFPAGLPIGDVTAIKDGTAIVTPFVRFDRLEHVRVLRFDFVGIEADAGPRGR
;
A
#
# COMPACT_ATOMS: atom_id res chain seq x y z
N MET A 1 17.67 43.56 -78.23
CA MET A 1 17.53 42.58 -77.12
C MET A 1 18.61 42.86 -76.05
N ILE A 2 18.64 44.04 -75.42
CA ILE A 2 19.59 44.38 -74.32
C ILE A 2 18.96 45.40 -73.33
N THR A 3 17.66 45.31 -73.05
CA THR A 3 17.00 46.23 -72.11
C THR A 3 15.95 45.50 -71.28
N ALA A 4 16.36 44.44 -70.60
CA ALA A 4 15.53 43.76 -69.58
C ALA A 4 16.37 43.12 -68.46
N LYS A 5 17.66 42.84 -68.70
CA LYS A 5 18.53 42.16 -67.72
C LYS A 5 19.13 43.07 -66.64
N GLY A 6 19.22 44.38 -66.88
CA GLY A 6 19.80 45.33 -65.91
C GLY A 6 18.89 45.73 -64.76
N GLN A 7 17.56 45.65 -64.93
CA GLN A 7 16.61 46.09 -63.90
C GLN A 7 16.31 45.02 -62.84
N HIS A 8 16.38 43.73 -63.18
CA HIS A 8 16.19 42.66 -62.21
C HIS A 8 17.37 42.51 -61.24
N GLU A 9 18.61 42.70 -61.71
CA GLU A 9 19.79 42.65 -60.83
C GLU A 9 19.88 43.84 -59.86
N ALA A 10 19.35 45.01 -60.23
CA ALA A 10 19.35 46.18 -59.37
C ALA A 10 18.28 46.06 -58.26
N VAL A 11 17.10 45.54 -58.60
CA VAL A 11 16.00 45.32 -57.64
C VAL A 11 16.34 44.19 -56.68
N GLU A 12 16.99 43.11 -57.15
CA GLU A 12 17.51 42.05 -56.28
C GLU A 12 18.59 42.58 -55.32
N ARG A 13 19.57 43.36 -55.82
CA ARG A 13 20.65 43.91 -54.97
C ARG A 13 20.17 44.92 -53.92
N VAL A 14 19.19 45.76 -54.24
CA VAL A 14 18.59 46.69 -53.27
C VAL A 14 17.79 45.94 -52.21
N ARG A 15 17.06 44.88 -52.62
CA ARG A 15 16.32 44.02 -51.68
C ARG A 15 17.25 43.26 -50.74
N THR A 16 18.39 42.77 -51.23
CA THR A 16 19.39 42.07 -50.39
C THR A 16 20.11 43.04 -49.44
N ALA A 17 20.48 44.24 -49.90
CA ALA A 17 21.13 45.25 -49.05
C ALA A 17 20.24 45.79 -47.92
N VAL A 18 18.94 45.96 -48.18
CA VAL A 18 17.97 46.35 -47.14
C VAL A 18 17.80 45.22 -46.12
N MET A 19 17.83 43.96 -46.55
CA MET A 19 17.74 42.81 -45.64
C MET A 19 19.01 42.62 -44.81
N ASP A 20 20.20 42.90 -45.34
CA ASP A 20 21.48 42.77 -44.63
C ASP A 20 21.68 43.82 -43.52
N VAL A 21 21.09 45.01 -43.66
CA VAL A 21 21.14 46.08 -42.65
C VAL A 21 20.07 45.90 -41.57
N VAL A 22 18.89 45.41 -41.96
CA VAL A 22 17.73 45.31 -41.05
C VAL A 22 17.75 44.01 -40.23
N ALA A 23 18.29 42.92 -40.78
CA ALA A 23 18.37 41.63 -40.08
C ALA A 23 19.09 41.67 -38.72
N PRO A 24 20.28 42.27 -38.56
CA PRO A 24 20.96 42.31 -37.26
C PRO A 24 20.25 43.19 -36.23
N VAL A 25 19.54 44.23 -36.67
CA VAL A 25 18.77 45.13 -35.78
C VAL A 25 17.55 44.41 -35.21
N LEU A 26 16.87 43.60 -36.01
CA LEU A 26 15.75 42.76 -35.56
C LEU A 26 16.19 41.64 -34.59
N ASP A 27 17.38 41.06 -34.78
CA ASP A 27 17.93 40.06 -33.86
C ASP A 27 18.26 40.66 -32.49
N VAL A 28 18.89 41.85 -32.45
CA VAL A 28 19.23 42.55 -31.20
C VAL A 28 17.98 43.02 -30.43
N LEU A 29 16.93 43.43 -31.14
CA LEU A 29 15.67 43.88 -30.53
C LEU A 29 14.82 42.73 -29.97
N SER A 30 15.03 41.49 -30.39
CA SER A 30 14.27 40.32 -29.91
C SER A 30 14.93 39.58 -28.72
N ARG A 31 16.22 39.82 -28.46
CA ARG A 31 16.97 39.28 -27.30
C ARG A 31 16.37 39.64 -25.93
N PRO A 32 15.86 40.86 -25.66
CA PRO A 32 15.25 41.20 -24.37
C PRO A 32 13.96 40.44 -24.12
N ALA A 33 13.13 40.23 -25.16
CA ALA A 33 11.85 39.54 -25.04
C ALA A 33 12.02 38.05 -24.68
N GLN A 34 13.07 37.38 -25.19
CA GLN A 34 13.38 35.99 -24.83
C GLN A 34 14.07 35.86 -23.46
N ALA A 35 14.81 36.88 -23.00
CA ALA A 35 15.37 36.94 -21.65
C ALA A 35 14.26 37.15 -20.58
N MET A 36 13.22 37.92 -20.90
CA MET A 36 12.10 38.19 -20.00
C MET A 36 11.24 36.95 -19.73
N ASN A 37 11.03 36.09 -20.75
CA ASN A 37 10.34 34.80 -20.57
C ASN A 37 11.15 33.77 -19.74
N ARG A 38 12.48 33.91 -19.65
CA ARG A 38 13.32 33.09 -18.74
C ARG A 38 13.39 33.66 -17.32
N ALA A 39 13.17 34.97 -17.16
CA ALA A 39 13.16 35.65 -15.86
C ALA A 39 11.85 35.40 -15.08
N THR A 40 10.70 35.38 -15.75
CA THR A 40 9.39 35.12 -15.11
C THR A 40 9.25 33.66 -14.63
N GLY A 41 9.79 32.69 -15.37
CA GLY A 41 9.84 31.28 -14.94
C GLY A 41 10.73 31.03 -13.72
N ARG A 42 11.83 31.79 -13.55
CA ARG A 42 12.73 31.67 -12.38
C ARG A 42 12.09 32.15 -11.08
N VAL A 43 11.32 33.24 -11.12
CA VAL A 43 10.66 33.78 -9.91
C VAL A 43 9.52 32.85 -9.48
N SER A 44 8.71 32.35 -10.42
CA SER A 44 7.65 31.38 -10.10
C SER A 44 8.21 30.06 -9.56
N ASN A 45 9.29 29.54 -10.15
CA ASN A 45 9.97 28.36 -9.64
C ASN A 45 10.59 28.60 -8.26
N LEU A 46 11.14 29.78 -7.98
CA LEU A 46 11.71 30.08 -6.66
C LEU A 46 10.61 30.14 -5.58
N ILE A 47 9.47 30.75 -5.88
CA ILE A 47 8.31 30.79 -4.98
C ILE A 47 7.73 29.38 -4.77
N PHE A 48 7.62 28.58 -5.83
CA PHE A 48 7.16 27.20 -5.75
C PHE A 48 8.10 26.34 -4.90
N VAL A 49 9.41 26.40 -5.17
CA VAL A 49 10.43 25.67 -4.40
C VAL A 49 10.45 26.10 -2.94
N TYR A 50 10.29 27.40 -2.66
CA TYR A 50 10.22 27.91 -1.29
C TYR A 50 8.99 27.37 -0.54
N ARG A 51 7.79 27.45 -1.13
CA ARG A 51 6.56 26.90 -0.53
C ARG A 51 6.64 25.39 -0.35
N GLU A 52 7.20 24.67 -1.32
CA GLU A 52 7.39 23.23 -1.22
C GLU A 52 8.41 22.89 -0.13
N ASN A 53 9.45 23.70 0.06
CA ASN A 53 10.40 23.53 1.15
C ASN A 53 9.74 23.75 2.52
N GLU A 54 8.91 24.78 2.67
CA GLU A 54 8.12 24.99 3.90
C GLU A 54 7.15 23.83 4.15
N ARG A 55 6.38 23.41 3.13
CA ARG A 55 5.48 22.25 3.24
C ARG A 55 6.22 20.98 3.66
N LEU A 56 7.36 20.70 3.04
CA LEU A 56 8.19 19.54 3.36
C LEU A 56 8.80 19.65 4.76
N ARG A 57 9.13 20.84 5.24
CA ARG A 57 9.61 21.06 6.62
C ARG A 57 8.50 20.78 7.62
N ASP A 58 7.29 21.32 7.40
CA ASP A 58 6.14 21.07 8.27
C ASP A 58 5.79 19.58 8.32
N GLU A 59 5.82 18.91 7.17
CA GLU A 59 5.61 17.47 7.07
C GLU A 59 6.72 16.69 7.79
N ASN A 60 7.98 17.11 7.68
CA ASN A 60 9.11 16.51 8.40
C ASN A 60 8.98 16.68 9.90
N GLU A 61 8.60 17.86 10.38
CA GLU A 61 8.37 18.15 11.79
C GLU A 61 7.23 17.31 12.35
N ARG A 62 6.12 17.21 11.61
CA ARG A 62 5.00 16.34 11.96
C ARG A 62 5.45 14.88 12.04
N LEU A 63 6.18 14.38 11.04
CA LEU A 63 6.70 13.01 11.03
C LEU A 63 7.65 12.74 12.21
N ARG A 64 8.53 13.70 12.56
CA ARG A 64 9.42 13.59 13.73
C ARG A 64 8.64 13.56 15.04
N SER A 65 7.57 14.35 15.15
CA SER A 65 6.68 14.33 16.32
C SER A 65 5.99 12.96 16.47
N TRP A 66 5.46 12.41 15.39
CA TRP A 66 4.90 11.06 15.36
C TRP A 66 5.93 10.00 15.73
N GLN A 67 7.15 10.07 15.18
CA GLN A 67 8.23 9.15 15.51
C GLN A 67 8.60 9.20 17.00
N THR A 68 8.65 10.40 17.58
CA THR A 68 8.96 10.58 19.00
C THR A 68 7.85 9.98 19.88
N THR A 69 6.60 10.21 19.51
CA THR A 69 5.43 9.64 20.19
C THR A 69 5.42 8.12 20.11
N ALA A 70 5.67 7.55 18.92
CA ALA A 70 5.75 6.11 18.71
C ALA A 70 6.85 5.48 19.57
N ARG A 71 8.06 6.06 19.58
CA ARG A 71 9.17 5.58 20.44
C ARG A 71 8.83 5.64 21.92
N ARG A 72 8.15 6.69 22.38
CA ARG A 72 7.70 6.81 23.77
C ARG A 72 6.71 5.71 24.13
N LEU A 73 5.72 5.47 23.26
CA LEU A 73 4.73 4.40 23.44
C LEU A 73 5.36 3.02 23.41
N GLU A 74 6.35 2.78 22.54
CA GLU A 74 7.12 1.53 22.51
C GLU A 74 7.87 1.28 23.82
N GLN A 75 8.57 2.31 24.34
CA GLN A 75 9.28 2.23 25.62
C GLN A 75 8.33 1.99 26.80
N GLU A 76 7.19 2.68 26.81
CA GLU A 76 6.17 2.53 27.84
C GLU A 76 5.53 1.14 27.79
N ASN A 77 5.22 0.63 26.60
CA ASN A 77 4.72 -0.73 26.40
C ASN A 77 5.76 -1.77 26.83
N ALA A 78 7.04 -1.58 26.49
CA ALA A 78 8.11 -2.46 26.94
C ALA A 78 8.24 -2.48 28.47
N SER A 79 8.09 -1.33 29.13
CA SER A 79 8.07 -1.23 30.60
C SER A 79 6.86 -1.97 31.20
N PHE A 80 5.65 -1.77 30.66
CA PHE A 80 4.47 -2.53 31.09
C PHE A 80 4.62 -4.04 30.88
N ARG A 81 5.20 -4.47 29.77
CA ARG A 81 5.49 -5.90 29.52
C ARG A 81 6.47 -6.46 30.54
N ALA A 82 7.53 -5.72 30.87
CA ALA A 82 8.51 -6.12 31.88
C ALA A 82 7.87 -6.26 33.27
N LEU A 83 7.02 -5.30 33.66
CA LEU A 83 6.26 -5.35 34.92
C LEU A 83 5.31 -6.54 35.00
N LEU A 84 4.66 -6.88 33.88
CA LEU A 84 3.72 -8.00 33.79
C LEU A 84 4.41 -9.36 33.56
N ARG A 85 5.75 -9.42 33.50
CA ARG A 85 6.51 -10.60 33.04
C ARG A 85 5.97 -11.16 31.71
N ALA A 86 5.41 -10.29 30.89
CA ALA A 86 4.92 -10.66 29.57
C ALA A 86 6.14 -11.03 28.72
N ARG A 87 6.11 -12.21 28.10
CA ARG A 87 7.18 -12.63 27.19
C ARG A 87 7.30 -11.58 26.07
N PRO A 88 8.53 -11.21 25.64
CA PRO A 88 8.70 -10.38 24.46
C PRO A 88 7.89 -10.97 23.31
N GLU A 89 7.15 -10.13 22.59
CA GLU A 89 6.48 -10.59 21.36
C GLU A 89 7.57 -11.17 20.43
N PRO A 90 7.40 -12.41 19.95
CA PRO A 90 8.34 -13.00 19.01
C PRO A 90 8.53 -12.05 17.83
N GLY A 91 9.77 -11.71 17.49
CA GLY A 91 10.06 -10.90 16.32
C GLY A 91 9.42 -11.54 15.09
N VAL A 92 8.49 -10.83 14.46
CA VAL A 92 7.77 -11.36 13.30
C VAL A 92 8.77 -11.47 12.14
N THR A 93 9.21 -12.68 11.86
CA THR A 93 10.00 -12.98 10.65
C THR A 93 9.05 -13.29 9.49
N TYR A 94 9.51 -13.17 8.25
CA TYR A 94 8.67 -13.43 7.10
C TYR A 94 9.44 -14.12 5.97
N VAL A 95 8.69 -14.84 5.14
CA VAL A 95 9.15 -15.44 3.89
C VAL A 95 8.47 -14.71 2.74
N ALA A 96 9.24 -14.08 1.87
CA ALA A 96 8.70 -13.49 0.64
C ALA A 96 8.50 -14.59 -0.41
N GLY A 97 7.40 -14.51 -1.14
CA GLY A 97 7.12 -15.43 -2.25
C GLY A 97 6.32 -14.74 -3.35
N ARG A 98 6.44 -15.30 -4.55
CA ARG A 98 5.71 -14.91 -5.75
C ARG A 98 4.50 -15.83 -5.93
N VAL A 99 3.36 -15.21 -6.20
CA VAL A 99 2.14 -15.93 -6.59
C VAL A 99 2.36 -16.51 -7.98
N ILE A 100 2.14 -17.81 -8.13
CA ILE A 100 2.40 -18.56 -9.37
C ILE A 100 1.13 -18.99 -10.10
N GLY A 101 -0.05 -18.77 -9.53
CA GLY A 101 -1.32 -18.99 -10.19
C GLY A 101 -2.49 -19.06 -9.21
N ASP A 102 -3.69 -19.04 -9.78
CA ASP A 102 -4.91 -19.43 -9.08
C ASP A 102 -4.91 -20.96 -8.93
N SER A 103 -5.10 -21.44 -7.70
CA SER A 103 -5.23 -22.88 -7.43
C SER A 103 -6.64 -23.26 -6.96
N GLY A 104 -7.57 -22.31 -7.02
CA GLY A 104 -8.95 -22.40 -6.60
C GLY A 104 -9.88 -22.87 -7.72
N GLY A 105 -11.10 -23.22 -7.33
CA GLY A 105 -12.21 -23.49 -8.25
C GLY A 105 -13.26 -22.39 -8.17
N PRO A 106 -14.38 -22.49 -8.90
CA PRO A 106 -15.45 -21.48 -8.90
C PRO A 106 -16.02 -21.16 -7.51
N TRP A 107 -15.84 -22.07 -6.55
CA TRP A 107 -16.39 -21.98 -5.19
C TRP A 107 -15.33 -21.72 -4.11
N VAL A 108 -14.03 -21.78 -4.45
CA VAL A 108 -12.93 -21.62 -3.50
C VAL A 108 -11.89 -20.67 -4.08
N ARG A 109 -11.66 -19.54 -3.43
CA ARG A 109 -10.67 -18.52 -3.78
C ARG A 109 -9.33 -18.83 -3.12
N THR A 110 -8.38 -19.40 -3.89
CA THR A 110 -7.03 -19.71 -3.39
C THR A 110 -5.93 -19.30 -4.37
N LEU A 111 -4.74 -19.00 -3.86
CA LEU A 111 -3.56 -18.73 -4.68
C LEU A 111 -2.44 -19.72 -4.36
N ALA A 112 -1.71 -20.13 -5.39
CA ALA A 112 -0.48 -20.89 -5.25
C ALA A 112 0.73 -19.96 -5.07
N LEU A 113 1.57 -20.28 -4.09
CA LEU A 113 2.78 -19.53 -3.75
C LEU A 113 4.02 -20.40 -4.00
N ASN A 114 5.08 -19.84 -4.59
CA ASN A 114 6.36 -20.53 -4.81
C ASN A 114 7.28 -20.59 -3.57
N ALA A 115 6.70 -20.71 -2.39
CA ALA A 115 7.42 -20.90 -1.13
C ALA A 115 6.72 -22.02 -0.35
N GLY A 116 7.49 -22.94 0.22
CA GLY A 116 7.00 -24.12 0.91
C GLY A 116 7.70 -24.37 2.24
N ALA A 117 7.60 -25.61 2.74
CA ALA A 117 8.20 -26.02 3.99
C ALA A 117 9.73 -25.84 4.00
N ALA A 118 10.39 -25.99 2.85
CA ALA A 118 11.83 -25.76 2.71
C ALA A 118 12.24 -24.30 2.99
N ASP A 119 11.32 -23.36 2.77
CA ASP A 119 11.52 -21.92 3.02
C ASP A 119 11.05 -21.50 4.43
N GLY A 120 10.53 -22.45 5.23
CA GLY A 120 9.99 -22.20 6.56
C GLY A 120 8.53 -21.74 6.59
N VAL A 121 7.78 -21.91 5.48
CA VAL A 121 6.33 -21.70 5.45
C VAL A 121 5.63 -22.79 6.25
N ARG A 122 4.64 -22.43 7.06
CA ARG A 122 3.84 -23.37 7.87
C ARG A 122 2.35 -23.20 7.58
N LYS A 123 1.58 -24.28 7.67
CA LYS A 123 0.11 -24.23 7.66
C LYS A 123 -0.39 -23.30 8.77
N GLY A 124 -1.41 -22.50 8.46
CA GLY A 124 -1.97 -21.49 9.34
C GLY A 124 -1.28 -20.13 9.29
N SER A 125 -0.08 -20.02 8.68
CA SER A 125 0.67 -18.77 8.65
C SER A 125 -0.11 -17.65 7.95
N PRO A 126 -0.20 -16.45 8.54
CA PRO A 126 -0.80 -15.28 7.88
C PRO A 126 -0.01 -14.87 6.65
N VAL A 127 -0.72 -14.42 5.62
CA VAL A 127 -0.12 -13.92 4.38
C VAL A 127 -0.52 -12.47 4.19
N VAL A 128 0.45 -11.59 3.96
CA VAL A 128 0.26 -10.13 3.88
C VAL A 128 0.96 -9.53 2.67
N THR A 129 0.52 -8.35 2.25
CA THR A 129 1.24 -7.45 1.33
C THR A 129 1.71 -6.20 2.08
N GLY A 130 2.16 -5.17 1.36
CA GLY A 130 2.39 -3.85 1.94
C GLY A 130 1.10 -3.15 2.37
N ASP A 131 -0.04 -3.53 1.78
CA ASP A 131 -1.33 -2.85 1.99
C ASP A 131 -2.16 -3.51 3.11
N GLY A 132 -2.07 -4.83 3.25
CA GLY A 132 -2.82 -5.54 4.28
C GLY A 132 -2.78 -7.05 4.22
N LEU A 133 -3.66 -7.66 5.01
CA LEU A 133 -3.84 -9.10 5.09
C LEU A 133 -4.45 -9.65 3.79
N VAL A 134 -3.81 -10.66 3.22
CA VAL A 134 -4.26 -11.40 2.03
C VAL A 134 -5.07 -12.62 2.42
N GLY A 135 -4.66 -13.30 3.50
CA GLY A 135 -5.28 -14.55 3.92
C GLY A 135 -4.34 -15.39 4.78
N ARG A 136 -4.42 -16.72 4.62
CA ARG A 136 -3.59 -17.66 5.38
C ARG A 136 -3.19 -18.88 4.57
N ILE A 137 -2.09 -19.50 4.95
CA ILE A 137 -1.65 -20.78 4.37
C ILE A 137 -2.58 -21.90 4.84
N VAL A 138 -3.20 -22.62 3.91
CA VAL A 138 -4.04 -23.79 4.21
C VAL A 138 -3.35 -25.11 3.91
N GLU A 139 -2.40 -25.11 2.97
CA GLU A 139 -1.59 -26.28 2.63
C GLU A 139 -0.15 -25.88 2.37
N THR A 140 0.78 -26.77 2.72
CA THR A 140 2.22 -26.55 2.56
C THR A 140 2.84 -27.81 1.98
N GLY A 141 3.38 -27.71 0.76
CA GLY A 141 4.26 -28.71 0.18
C GLY A 141 5.74 -28.34 0.39
N ALA A 142 6.64 -29.11 -0.21
CA ALA A 142 8.08 -28.90 -0.03
C ALA A 142 8.57 -27.54 -0.53
N ARG A 143 8.13 -27.11 -1.73
CA ARG A 143 8.59 -25.88 -2.42
C ARG A 143 7.45 -24.91 -2.78
N ALA A 144 6.22 -25.27 -2.46
CA ALA A 144 5.04 -24.46 -2.76
C ALA A 144 4.02 -24.58 -1.64
N SER A 145 3.13 -23.60 -1.56
CA SER A 145 2.05 -23.58 -0.58
C SER A 145 0.78 -22.98 -1.20
N ARG A 146 -0.36 -23.24 -0.55
CA ARG A 146 -1.67 -22.74 -0.96
C ARG A 146 -2.17 -21.72 0.05
N ILE A 147 -2.52 -20.54 -0.45
CA ILE A 147 -3.09 -19.44 0.30
C ILE A 147 -4.61 -19.49 0.14
N LEU A 148 -5.35 -19.54 1.25
CA LEU A 148 -6.78 -19.27 1.26
C LEU A 148 -6.97 -17.76 1.40
N LEU A 149 -7.64 -17.13 0.43
CA LEU A 149 -7.86 -15.69 0.42
C LEU A 149 -8.89 -15.27 1.46
N LEU A 150 -8.78 -14.03 1.94
CA LEU A 150 -9.77 -13.45 2.86
C LEU A 150 -11.18 -13.41 2.28
N THR A 151 -11.30 -13.27 0.97
CA THR A 151 -12.56 -13.19 0.23
C THR A 151 -13.24 -14.54 0.04
N ASP A 152 -12.58 -15.66 0.39
CA ASP A 152 -13.17 -16.99 0.31
C ASP A 152 -14.33 -17.18 1.30
N LEU A 153 -15.38 -17.89 0.89
CA LEU A 153 -16.53 -18.22 1.76
C LEU A 153 -16.16 -18.97 3.05
N ASN A 154 -15.04 -19.71 3.05
CA ASN A 154 -14.53 -20.45 4.21
C ASN A 154 -13.53 -19.64 5.04
N SER A 155 -13.25 -18.39 4.64
CA SER A 155 -12.39 -17.50 5.40
C SER A 155 -13.16 -16.88 6.57
N ARG A 156 -12.65 -17.11 7.78
CA ARG A 156 -13.14 -16.49 9.02
C ARG A 156 -11.95 -15.98 9.81
N VAL A 157 -11.91 -14.67 10.04
CA VAL A 157 -10.80 -14.00 10.74
C VAL A 157 -11.32 -13.21 11.93
N PRO A 158 -10.85 -13.48 13.16
CA PRO A 158 -11.20 -12.66 14.32
C PRO A 158 -10.59 -11.26 14.22
N VAL A 159 -11.43 -10.23 14.21
CA VAL A 159 -11.04 -8.83 13.99
C VAL A 159 -11.47 -7.92 15.13
N VAL A 160 -10.87 -6.73 15.17
CA VAL A 160 -11.38 -5.60 15.94
C VAL A 160 -11.60 -4.40 15.04
N VAL A 161 -12.61 -3.62 15.37
CA VAL A 161 -12.76 -2.25 14.90
C VAL A 161 -11.73 -1.40 15.62
N GLU A 162 -10.89 -0.67 14.88
CA GLU A 162 -9.74 0.03 15.45
C GLU A 162 -10.17 1.17 16.41
N SER A 163 -11.24 1.88 16.07
CA SER A 163 -11.77 3.04 16.81
C SER A 163 -12.47 2.63 18.12
N SER A 164 -13.46 1.74 18.04
CA SER A 164 -14.30 1.31 19.18
C SER A 164 -13.74 0.12 19.95
N ARG A 165 -12.76 -0.59 19.38
CA ARG A 165 -12.24 -1.87 19.88
C ARG A 165 -13.26 -3.01 19.89
N TYR A 166 -14.40 -2.82 19.22
CA TYR A 166 -15.42 -3.84 19.05
C TYR A 166 -14.86 -5.09 18.38
N ARG A 167 -15.16 -6.28 18.92
CA ARG A 167 -14.65 -7.55 18.41
C ARG A 167 -15.70 -8.23 17.54
N ALA A 168 -15.28 -8.71 16.38
CA ALA A 168 -16.15 -9.41 15.44
C ALA A 168 -15.38 -10.53 14.72
N ILE A 169 -16.10 -11.29 13.89
CA ILE A 169 -15.49 -12.18 12.90
C ILE A 169 -15.72 -11.55 11.54
N LEU A 170 -14.64 -11.44 10.76
CA LEU A 170 -14.68 -11.03 9.37
C LEU A 170 -14.79 -12.27 8.49
N GLU A 171 -15.77 -12.28 7.61
CA GLU A 171 -16.11 -13.39 6.72
C GLU A 171 -15.97 -12.96 5.26
N GLY A 172 -15.41 -13.86 4.45
CA GLY A 172 -15.48 -13.77 3.00
C GLY A 172 -16.79 -14.36 2.48
N ASP A 173 -17.22 -13.92 1.31
CA ASP A 173 -18.45 -14.39 0.67
C ASP A 173 -18.28 -14.66 -0.84
N ASN A 174 -17.04 -14.92 -1.26
CA ASN A 174 -16.61 -15.05 -2.66
C ASN A 174 -16.86 -13.80 -3.52
N THR A 175 -17.08 -12.63 -2.93
CA THR A 175 -17.03 -11.32 -3.58
C THR A 175 -15.72 -10.60 -3.29
N ASP A 176 -15.56 -9.36 -3.77
CA ASP A 176 -14.39 -8.52 -3.48
C ASP A 176 -14.58 -7.67 -2.21
N THR A 177 -15.69 -7.88 -1.50
CA THR A 177 -15.97 -7.29 -0.20
C THR A 177 -16.00 -8.35 0.89
N LEU A 178 -15.90 -7.90 2.13
CA LEU A 178 -15.93 -8.75 3.32
C LEU A 178 -17.09 -8.31 4.21
N LYS A 179 -17.57 -9.20 5.08
CA LYS A 179 -18.68 -8.92 5.98
C LYS A 179 -18.27 -9.16 7.42
N LEU A 180 -18.65 -8.25 8.31
CA LEU A 180 -18.59 -8.55 9.75
C LEU A 180 -19.81 -9.41 10.10
N SER A 181 -19.57 -10.60 10.63
CA SER A 181 -20.63 -11.38 11.27
C SER A 181 -20.91 -10.87 12.69
N PHE A 182 -22.08 -11.25 13.23
CA PHE A 182 -22.71 -10.81 14.49
C PHE A 182 -23.59 -9.56 14.40
N VAL A 183 -24.55 -9.50 15.34
CA VAL A 183 -25.43 -8.35 15.56
C VAL A 183 -24.57 -7.19 16.06
N ILE A 184 -24.44 -6.16 15.25
CA ILE A 184 -23.70 -4.95 15.58
C ILE A 184 -24.55 -4.11 16.56
N PRO A 185 -24.10 -3.84 17.80
CA PRO A 185 -24.66 -2.76 18.60
C PRO A 185 -24.47 -1.45 17.81
N SER A 186 -25.53 -0.67 17.64
CA SER A 186 -25.58 0.46 16.69
C SER A 186 -24.47 1.51 16.85
N ASP A 187 -23.83 1.59 18.01
CA ASP A 187 -22.83 2.62 18.34
C ASP A 187 -21.37 2.15 18.21
N ASP A 188 -21.13 0.87 17.94
CA ASP A 188 -19.79 0.29 17.97
C ASP A 188 -19.11 0.18 16.60
N VAL A 189 -19.87 0.32 15.51
CA VAL A 189 -19.35 0.24 14.13
C VAL A 189 -19.96 1.33 13.27
N ARG A 190 -19.12 2.10 12.59
CA ARG A 190 -19.51 3.21 11.71
C ARG A 190 -18.84 3.08 10.34
N VAL A 191 -19.46 3.65 9.32
CA VAL A 191 -18.83 3.80 8.00
C VAL A 191 -17.57 4.65 8.14
N GLY A 192 -16.47 4.19 7.54
CA GLY A 192 -15.13 4.77 7.66
C GLY A 192 -14.28 4.16 8.77
N ASP A 193 -14.83 3.26 9.59
CA ASP A 193 -14.04 2.57 10.61
C ASP A 193 -13.06 1.58 9.98
N ARG A 194 -11.84 1.58 10.49
CA ARG A 194 -10.78 0.67 10.07
C ARG A 194 -10.85 -0.66 10.81
N ILE A 195 -10.63 -1.75 10.08
CA ILE A 195 -10.67 -3.13 10.57
C ILE A 195 -9.26 -3.72 10.59
N VAL A 196 -8.89 -4.31 11.72
CA VAL A 196 -7.60 -4.97 11.94
C VAL A 196 -7.77 -6.33 12.61
N THR A 197 -6.80 -7.24 12.47
CA THR A 197 -6.83 -8.54 13.17
C THR A 197 -6.81 -8.37 14.69
N SER A 198 -7.57 -9.19 15.41
CA SER A 198 -7.68 -9.08 16.88
C SER A 198 -6.55 -9.76 17.66
N GLY A 199 -5.81 -10.69 17.05
CA GLY A 199 -4.89 -11.58 17.77
C GLY A 199 -5.56 -12.76 18.47
N SER A 200 -6.89 -12.83 18.47
CA SER A 200 -7.64 -13.87 19.19
C SER A 200 -7.39 -15.26 18.59
N GLY A 201 -7.19 -16.25 19.47
CA GLY A 201 -6.92 -17.64 19.06
C GLY A 201 -5.51 -17.90 18.54
N GLY A 202 -4.62 -16.90 18.54
CA GLY A 202 -3.20 -17.06 18.20
C GLY A 202 -2.92 -17.36 16.72
N LEU A 203 -3.92 -17.37 15.84
CA LEU A 203 -3.77 -17.69 14.41
C LEU A 203 -3.21 -16.51 13.59
N PHE A 204 -3.49 -15.29 14.02
CA PHE A 204 -3.00 -14.07 13.41
C PHE A 204 -2.39 -13.19 14.49
N PRO A 205 -1.30 -12.46 14.23
CA PRO A 205 -0.87 -11.41 15.14
C PRO A 205 -1.95 -10.32 15.20
N ALA A 206 -2.03 -9.62 16.33
CA ALA A 206 -2.96 -8.50 16.47
C ALA A 206 -2.49 -7.30 15.62
N GLY A 207 -3.44 -6.54 15.05
CA GLY A 207 -3.18 -5.28 14.39
C GLY A 207 -2.78 -5.36 12.91
N LEU A 208 -2.92 -6.50 12.24
CA LEU A 208 -2.74 -6.55 10.78
C LEU A 208 -3.90 -5.81 10.10
N PRO A 209 -3.61 -4.82 9.23
CA PRO A 209 -4.65 -4.06 8.56
C PRO A 209 -5.38 -4.91 7.52
N ILE A 210 -6.70 -4.74 7.44
CA ILE A 210 -7.53 -5.48 6.49
C ILE A 210 -8.27 -4.55 5.53
N GLY A 211 -9.03 -3.59 6.03
CA GLY A 211 -9.86 -2.70 5.21
C GLY A 211 -10.69 -1.74 6.04
N ASP A 212 -11.58 -0.99 5.36
CA ASP A 212 -12.49 -0.02 5.98
C ASP A 212 -13.95 -0.44 5.80
N VAL A 213 -14.80 -0.13 6.78
CA VAL A 213 -16.25 -0.28 6.68
C VAL A 213 -16.79 0.74 5.67
N THR A 214 -17.34 0.28 4.56
CA THR A 214 -17.86 1.15 3.49
C THR A 214 -19.37 1.29 3.48
N ALA A 215 -20.09 0.34 4.08
CA ALA A 215 -21.54 0.40 4.22
C ALA A 215 -22.02 -0.45 5.40
N ILE A 216 -23.20 -0.12 5.92
CA ILE A 216 -23.93 -0.96 6.87
C ILE A 216 -25.31 -1.20 6.29
N LYS A 217 -25.65 -2.45 5.98
CA LYS A 217 -26.93 -2.87 5.37
C LYS A 217 -27.56 -3.96 6.22
N ASP A 218 -28.81 -3.77 6.62
CA ASP A 218 -29.57 -4.75 7.41
C ASP A 218 -28.81 -5.24 8.66
N GLY A 219 -28.11 -4.33 9.34
CA GLY A 219 -27.30 -4.64 10.53
C GLY A 219 -25.97 -5.35 10.24
N THR A 220 -25.60 -5.53 8.97
CA THR A 220 -24.33 -6.12 8.53
C THR A 220 -23.39 -5.05 8.00
N ALA A 221 -22.19 -4.94 8.58
CA ALA A 221 -21.15 -4.06 8.06
C ALA A 221 -20.40 -4.72 6.90
N ILE A 222 -20.30 -3.98 5.80
CA ILE A 222 -19.55 -4.34 4.59
C ILE A 222 -18.18 -3.65 4.68
N VAL A 223 -17.13 -4.44 4.53
CA VAL A 223 -15.73 -3.99 4.61
C VAL A 223 -15.09 -4.12 3.24
N THR A 224 -14.51 -3.03 2.76
CA THR A 224 -13.70 -3.05 1.54
C THR A 224 -12.24 -3.25 1.93
N PRO A 225 -11.60 -4.34 1.47
CA PRO A 225 -10.21 -4.64 1.81
C PRO A 225 -9.25 -3.65 1.16
N PHE A 226 -8.14 -3.35 1.84
CA PHE A 226 -7.03 -2.55 1.28
C PHE A 226 -6.29 -3.31 0.17
N VAL A 227 -6.24 -4.63 0.30
CA VAL A 227 -5.59 -5.51 -0.66
C VAL A 227 -6.47 -5.70 -1.88
N ARG A 228 -5.87 -5.51 -3.07
CA ARG A 228 -6.47 -5.87 -4.36
C ARG A 228 -6.07 -7.28 -4.74
N PHE A 229 -7.00 -8.22 -4.62
CA PHE A 229 -6.74 -9.65 -4.81
C PHE A 229 -6.48 -10.05 -6.27
N ASP A 230 -6.98 -9.28 -7.23
CA ASP A 230 -6.85 -9.50 -8.68
C ASP A 230 -5.43 -9.26 -9.22
N ARG A 231 -4.56 -8.58 -8.45
CA ARG A 231 -3.20 -8.15 -8.88
C ARG A 231 -2.10 -8.60 -7.93
N LEU A 232 -2.32 -9.70 -7.22
CA LEU A 232 -1.34 -10.22 -6.27
C LEU A 232 -0.20 -10.94 -7.00
N GLU A 233 0.94 -10.28 -7.12
CA GLU A 233 2.17 -10.89 -7.66
C GLU A 233 3.12 -11.36 -6.56
N HIS A 234 3.26 -10.58 -5.49
CA HIS A 234 4.22 -10.83 -4.41
C HIS A 234 3.57 -10.68 -3.05
N VAL A 235 3.85 -11.63 -2.15
CA VAL A 235 3.32 -11.66 -0.80
C VAL A 235 4.39 -12.02 0.21
N ARG A 236 4.12 -11.77 1.48
CA ARG A 236 4.96 -12.17 2.61
C ARG A 236 4.17 -13.10 3.52
N VAL A 237 4.74 -14.25 3.83
CA VAL A 237 4.20 -15.19 4.81
C VAL A 237 4.81 -14.89 6.16
N LEU A 238 3.99 -14.52 7.13
CA LEU A 238 4.43 -14.22 8.49
C LEU A 238 4.72 -15.52 9.23
N ARG A 239 5.94 -15.62 9.76
CA ARG A 239 6.35 -16.68 10.67
C ARG A 239 6.05 -16.20 12.08
N PHE A 240 4.81 -16.45 12.48
CA PHE A 240 4.34 -16.24 13.84
C PHE A 240 4.40 -17.59 14.58
N ASP A 241 4.91 -17.58 15.80
CA ASP A 241 4.90 -18.76 16.66
C ASP A 241 3.53 -18.82 17.34
N PHE A 242 2.73 -19.78 16.87
CA PHE A 242 1.38 -20.00 17.38
C PHE A 242 1.47 -20.42 18.84
N VAL A 243 1.04 -19.54 19.75
CA VAL A 243 0.76 -19.96 21.13
C VAL A 243 -0.53 -20.77 21.08
N GLY A 244 -0.43 -22.10 20.83
CA GLY A 244 -1.56 -23.00 21.15
C GLY A 244 -1.92 -24.16 20.22
N ILE A 245 -1.07 -24.69 19.33
CA ILE A 245 -1.38 -25.98 18.64
C ILE A 245 -0.18 -26.95 18.63
N GLU A 246 0.62 -26.97 19.70
CA GLU A 246 1.60 -28.04 19.96
C GLU A 246 1.42 -28.55 21.39
N ALA A 247 0.32 -29.29 21.63
CA ALA A 247 0.13 -30.08 22.84
C ALA A 247 -0.92 -31.20 22.70
N ASP A 248 -0.97 -31.95 21.59
CA ASP A 248 -1.64 -33.28 21.60
C ASP A 248 -1.18 -34.25 20.49
N ALA A 249 0.12 -34.31 20.22
CA ALA A 249 0.70 -35.38 19.41
C ALA A 249 1.81 -36.09 20.20
N GLY A 250 1.48 -36.53 21.41
CA GLY A 250 2.26 -37.55 22.10
C GLY A 250 1.90 -38.93 21.56
N PRO A 251 2.86 -39.86 21.41
CA PRO A 251 2.56 -41.20 20.91
C PRO A 251 1.63 -41.91 21.89
N ARG A 252 0.42 -42.27 21.45
CA ARG A 252 -0.41 -43.26 22.16
C ARG A 252 0.23 -44.64 21.97
N GLY A 253 1.23 -44.92 22.79
CA GLY A 253 1.75 -46.26 23.00
C GLY A 253 1.11 -46.87 24.23
N ARG A 254 0.36 -47.95 24.04
CA ARG A 254 0.52 -49.23 24.74
C ARG A 254 -0.07 -50.33 23.87
#